data_AF-A0A9W9M856-F1
#
_entry.id   AF-A0A9W9M856-F1
#
_cell.length_a   1.000
_cell.length_b   1.000
_cell.length_c   1.000
_cell.angle_alpha   90.00
_cell.angle_beta   90.00
_cell.angle_gamma   90.00
#
_symmetry.space_group_name_H-M   'P 1'
#
loop_
_entity.id
_entity.type
_entity.pdbx_description
1 polymer ?
#
loop_
_entity_poly.entity_id
_entity_poly.type
_entity_poly.pdbx_seq_one_letter_code
_entity_poly.pdbx_strand_id
1 'polypeptide(L)'
;MENPIPSPDNERLELLTQLRLARTRRTYSRIAIIREGREIIREVQLIGSQYAAYGRAPPVHLLWRLDQSMESVFHHMLALLTEEDAARAFEAEVWHTLA
;
A
#
# COMPACT_ATOMS: atom_id res chain seq x y z
N MET A 1 -38.07 16.15 21.78
CA MET A 1 -37.40 14.98 22.37
C MET A 1 -36.02 14.91 21.72
N GLU A 2 -35.01 15.42 22.41
CA GLU A 2 -33.62 15.26 22.01
C GLU A 2 -33.23 13.81 22.29
N ASN A 3 -32.89 13.04 21.26
CA ASN A 3 -32.20 11.78 21.44
C ASN A 3 -30.73 12.12 21.74
N PRO A 4 -30.24 11.96 22.99
CA PRO A 4 -28.83 12.17 23.25
C PRO A 4 -28.06 11.17 22.39
N ILE A 5 -27.12 11.67 21.59
CA ILE A 5 -26.21 10.82 20.82
C ILE A 5 -25.48 9.95 21.85
N PRO A 6 -25.59 8.62 21.81
CA PRO A 6 -24.90 7.76 22.75
C PRO A 6 -23.40 8.03 22.62
N SER A 7 -22.79 8.55 23.69
CA SER A 7 -21.35 8.76 23.72
C SER A 7 -20.69 7.38 23.69
N PRO A 8 -19.84 7.09 22.69
CA PRO A 8 -19.06 5.86 22.71
C PRO A 8 -18.19 5.83 23.96
N ASP A 9 -18.18 4.68 24.64
CA ASP A 9 -17.27 4.43 25.75
C ASP A 9 -15.80 4.51 25.28
N ASN A 10 -14.88 4.75 26.20
CA ASN A 10 -13.45 4.97 25.91
C ASN A 10 -12.84 3.82 25.09
N GLU A 11 -13.25 2.58 25.36
CA GLU A 11 -12.79 1.41 24.59
C GLU A 11 -13.24 1.47 23.11
N ARG A 12 -14.46 1.93 22.85
CA ARG A 12 -14.99 2.09 21.48
C ARG A 12 -14.29 3.22 20.75
N LEU A 13 -13.99 4.31 21.45
CA LEU A 13 -13.20 5.43 20.91
C LEU A 13 -11.76 5.00 20.55
N GLU A 14 -11.15 4.17 21.39
CA GLU A 14 -9.82 3.62 21.12
C GLU A 14 -9.82 2.74 19.87
N LEU A 15 -10.78 1.82 19.74
CA LEU A 15 -10.93 0.96 18.56
C LEU A 15 -11.11 1.76 17.27
N LEU A 16 -11.98 2.79 17.28
CA LEU A 16 -12.18 3.68 16.13
C LEU A 16 -10.91 4.48 15.79
N THR A 17 -10.14 4.87 16.80
CA THR A 17 -8.85 5.55 16.61
C THR A 17 -7.84 4.62 15.96
N GLN A 18 -7.74 3.38 16.42
CA GLN A 18 -6.86 2.36 15.83
C GLN A 18 -7.24 2.07 14.38
N LEU A 19 -8.54 1.92 14.07
CA LEU A 19 -9.03 1.75 12.69
C LEU A 19 -8.62 2.92 11.79
N ARG A 20 -8.79 4.15 12.26
CA ARG A 20 -8.41 5.35 11.50
C ARG A 20 -6.91 5.43 11.24
N LEU A 21 -6.08 5.15 12.26
CA LEU A 21 -4.62 5.13 12.11
C LEU A 21 -4.19 4.05 11.13
N ALA A 22 -4.74 2.85 11.24
CA ALA A 22 -4.42 1.74 10.35
C ALA A 22 -4.80 2.05 8.90
N ARG A 23 -5.98 2.64 8.66
CA ARG A 23 -6.43 3.07 7.33
C ARG A 23 -5.53 4.15 6.73
N THR A 24 -5.09 5.09 7.55
CA THR A 24 -4.17 6.16 7.15
C THR A 24 -2.82 5.56 6.75
N ARG A 25 -2.27 4.65 7.56
CA ARG A 25 -1.03 3.92 7.26
C ARG A 25 -1.12 3.16 5.93
N ARG A 26 -2.18 2.38 5.72
CA ARG A 26 -2.40 1.64 4.46
C ARG A 26 -2.45 2.56 3.25
N THR A 27 -3.08 3.72 3.38
CA THR A 27 -3.14 4.73 2.31
C THR A 27 -1.73 5.24 1.96
N TYR A 28 -0.91 5.54 2.97
CA TYR A 28 0.48 5.94 2.75
C TYR A 28 1.31 4.81 2.11
N SER A 29 1.17 3.57 2.58
CA SER A 29 1.83 2.41 1.97
C SER A 29 1.45 2.25 0.50
N ARG A 30 0.15 2.37 0.16
CA ARG A 30 -0.32 2.31 -1.22
C ARG A 30 0.31 3.40 -2.09
N ILE A 31 0.38 4.63 -1.60
CA ILE A 31 1.02 5.74 -2.32
C ILE A 31 2.51 5.47 -2.53
N ALA A 32 3.22 4.96 -1.52
CA ALA A 32 4.63 4.62 -1.61
C ALA A 32 4.88 3.55 -2.69
N ILE A 33 4.13 2.45 -2.66
CA ILE A 33 4.19 1.37 -3.64
C ILE A 33 3.96 1.88 -5.07
N ILE A 34 2.93 2.74 -5.27
CA ILE A 34 2.66 3.32 -6.59
C ILE A 34 3.81 4.21 -7.06
N ARG A 35 4.44 4.95 -6.16
CA ARG A 35 5.62 5.76 -6.48
C ARG A 35 6.81 4.88 -6.87
N GLU A 36 7.11 3.85 -6.09
CA GLU A 36 8.17 2.89 -6.39
C GLU A 36 7.95 2.24 -7.77
N GLY A 37 6.73 1.74 -8.04
CA GLY A 37 6.39 1.17 -9.35
C GLY A 37 6.56 2.15 -10.51
N ARG A 38 6.26 3.44 -10.31
CA ARG A 38 6.48 4.48 -11.34
C ARG A 38 7.96 4.73 -11.62
N GLU A 39 8.81 4.72 -10.59
CA GLU A 39 10.25 4.89 -10.81
C GLU A 39 10.84 3.71 -11.59
N ILE A 40 10.42 2.47 -11.28
CA ILE A 40 10.81 1.28 -12.05
C ILE A 40 10.41 1.41 -13.52
N ILE A 41 9.16 1.82 -13.79
CA ILE A 41 8.68 2.01 -15.18
C ILE A 41 9.54 3.04 -15.92
N ARG A 42 9.89 4.15 -15.27
CA ARG A 42 10.75 5.17 -15.88
C ARG A 42 12.14 4.65 -16.19
N GLU A 43 12.73 3.87 -15.28
CA GLU A 43 14.05 3.30 -15.47
C GLU A 43 14.06 2.26 -16.61
N VAL A 44 13.04 1.40 -16.69
CA VAL A 44 12.84 0.48 -17.83
C VAL A 44 12.69 1.24 -19.15
N GLN A 45 11.88 2.31 -19.18
CA GLN A 45 11.71 3.14 -20.37
C GLN A 45 13.01 3.80 -20.81
N LEU A 46 13.81 4.30 -19.86
CA LEU A 46 15.11 4.91 -20.13
C LEU A 46 16.04 3.89 -20.78
N ILE A 47 16.16 2.69 -20.22
CA ILE A 47 16.98 1.61 -20.79
C ILE A 47 16.51 1.24 -22.19
N GLY A 48 15.20 1.04 -22.38
CA GLY A 48 14.62 0.69 -23.67
C GLY A 48 14.94 1.75 -24.73
N SER A 49 14.82 3.04 -24.37
CA SER A 49 15.15 4.15 -25.27
C SER A 49 16.64 4.22 -25.61
N GLN A 50 17.54 3.99 -24.65
CA GLN A 50 18.98 3.96 -24.89
C GLN A 50 19.39 2.79 -25.78
N TYR A 51 18.80 1.62 -25.57
CA TYR A 51 19.03 0.46 -26.42
C TYR A 51 18.56 0.73 -27.86
N ALA A 52 17.35 1.27 -28.02
CA ALA A 52 16.79 1.59 -29.33
C ALA A 52 17.59 2.67 -30.07
N ALA A 53 18.06 3.69 -29.36
CA ALA A 53 18.78 4.81 -29.96
C ALA A 53 20.25 4.50 -30.29
N TYR A 54 20.92 3.71 -29.46
CA TYR A 54 22.38 3.53 -29.53
C TYR A 54 22.84 2.08 -29.71
N GLY A 55 21.92 1.10 -29.73
CA GLY A 55 22.26 -0.33 -29.77
C GLY A 55 23.02 -0.83 -28.54
N ARG A 56 23.13 0.00 -27.49
CA ARG A 56 23.89 -0.33 -26.29
C ARG A 56 23.03 -1.18 -25.37
N ALA A 57 23.37 -2.45 -25.26
CA ALA A 57 22.76 -3.34 -24.27
C ALA A 57 22.97 -2.76 -22.85
N PRO A 58 21.93 -2.76 -22.00
CA PRO A 58 22.10 -2.34 -20.61
C PRO A 58 23.07 -3.28 -19.88
N PRO A 59 23.85 -2.76 -18.93
CA PRO A 59 24.64 -3.61 -18.06
C PRO A 59 23.78 -4.61 -17.29
N VAL A 60 24.25 -5.86 -17.15
CA VAL A 60 23.51 -6.93 -16.46
C VAL A 60 23.13 -6.56 -15.03
N HIS A 61 24.01 -5.85 -14.30
CA HIS A 61 23.73 -5.42 -12.92
C HIS A 61 22.53 -4.47 -12.82
N LEU A 62 22.25 -3.72 -13.89
CA LEU A 62 21.15 -2.77 -13.94
C LEU A 62 19.82 -3.52 -14.15
N LEU A 63 19.83 -4.53 -15.04
CA LEU A 63 18.71 -5.44 -15.20
C LEU A 63 18.38 -6.21 -13.92
N TRP A 64 19.41 -6.68 -13.20
CA TRP A 64 19.22 -7.38 -11.93
C TRP A 64 18.63 -6.47 -10.85
N ARG A 65 19.10 -5.22 -10.74
CA ARG A 65 18.52 -4.24 -9.81
C ARG A 65 17.04 -3.97 -10.11
N LEU A 66 16.69 -3.85 -11.39
CA LEU A 66 15.29 -3.67 -11.79
C LEU A 66 14.41 -4.86 -11.40
N ASP A 67 14.91 -6.08 -11.63
CA ASP A 67 14.21 -7.31 -11.25
C ASP A 67 13.94 -7.36 -9.74
N GLN A 68 14.97 -7.08 -8.93
CA GLN A 68 14.82 -6.98 -7.47
C GLN A 68 13.84 -5.88 -7.05
N SER A 69 13.86 -4.74 -7.74
CA SER A 69 12.97 -3.63 -7.43
C SER A 69 11.52 -3.98 -7.76
N MET A 70 11.28 -4.66 -8.89
CA MET A 70 9.97 -5.20 -9.25
C MET A 70 9.50 -6.20 -8.20
N GLU A 71 10.35 -7.17 -7.86
CA GLU A 71 10.05 -8.17 -6.85
C GLU A 71 9.69 -7.53 -5.50
N SER A 72 10.45 -6.54 -5.05
CA SER A 72 10.15 -5.80 -3.81
C SER A 72 8.79 -5.12 -3.87
N VAL A 73 8.45 -4.45 -4.99
CA VAL A 73 7.15 -3.79 -5.17
C VAL A 73 6.00 -4.81 -5.17
N PHE A 74 6.19 -5.98 -5.78
CA PHE A 74 5.22 -7.08 -5.71
C PHE A 74 5.02 -7.57 -4.27
N HIS A 75 6.09 -7.79 -3.51
CA HIS A 75 6.01 -8.20 -2.11
C HIS A 75 5.29 -7.14 -1.25
N HIS A 76 5.60 -5.86 -1.44
CA HIS A 76 4.91 -4.77 -0.74
C HIS A 76 3.41 -4.72 -1.09
N MET A 77 3.03 -4.96 -2.35
CA MET A 77 1.62 -5.04 -2.75
C MET A 77 0.91 -6.22 -2.09
N LEU A 78 1.52 -7.39 -2.07
CA LEU A 78 0.94 -8.58 -1.45
C LEU A 78 0.77 -8.38 0.06
N ALA A 79 1.78 -7.84 0.74
CA ALA A 79 1.70 -7.51 2.16
C ALA A 79 0.54 -6.53 2.43
N LEU A 80 0.43 -5.45 1.64
CA LEU A 80 -0.66 -4.50 1.77
C LEU A 80 -2.04 -5.13 1.55
N LEU A 81 -2.19 -6.03 0.57
CA LEU A 81 -3.45 -6.76 0.34
C LEU A 81 -3.81 -7.62 1.54
N THR A 82 -2.85 -8.34 2.13
CA THR A 82 -3.11 -9.14 3.33
C THR A 82 -3.50 -8.28 4.53
N GLU A 83 -2.87 -7.09 4.68
CA GLU A 83 -3.26 -6.12 5.71
C GLU A 83 -4.68 -5.56 5.47
N GLU A 84 -5.06 -5.30 4.22
CA GLU A 84 -6.40 -4.84 3.85
C GLU A 84 -7.47 -5.91 4.11
N ASP A 85 -7.18 -7.17 3.85
CA ASP A 85 -8.08 -8.30 4.14
C ASP A 85 -8.30 -8.49 5.65
N ALA A 86 -7.21 -8.52 6.43
CA ALA A 86 -7.29 -8.60 7.88
C ALA A 86 -8.04 -7.39 8.48
N ALA A 87 -7.79 -6.19 7.95
CA ALA A 87 -8.49 -4.99 8.39
C ALA A 87 -9.99 -5.03 8.07
N ARG A 88 -10.40 -5.56 6.91
CA ARG A 88 -11.83 -5.72 6.58
C ARG A 88 -12.53 -6.68 7.51
N ALA A 89 -11.88 -7.80 7.86
CA ALA A 89 -12.42 -8.75 8.83
C ALA A 89 -12.61 -8.10 10.21
N PHE A 90 -11.59 -7.37 10.68
CA PHE A 90 -11.65 -6.66 11.95
C PHE A 90 -12.67 -5.51 11.97
N GLU A 91 -12.76 -4.72 10.89
CA GLU A 91 -13.78 -3.66 10.76
C GLU A 91 -15.20 -4.25 10.83
N ALA A 92 -15.45 -5.41 10.20
CA ALA A 92 -16.74 -6.09 10.27
C ALA A 92 -17.08 -6.52 11.71
N GLU A 93 -16.12 -7.07 12.45
CA GLU A 93 -16.29 -7.44 13.87
C GLU A 93 -16.60 -6.23 14.74
N VAL A 94 -15.87 -5.13 14.56
CA VAL A 94 -16.13 -3.87 15.29
C VAL A 94 -17.53 -3.35 14.99
N TRP A 95 -17.97 -3.34 13.73
CA TRP A 95 -19.33 -2.90 13.40
C TRP A 95 -20.42 -3.81 13.96
N HIS A 96 -20.20 -5.13 14.01
CA HIS A 96 -21.12 -6.06 14.68
C HIS A 96 -21.19 -5.85 16.19
N THR A 97 -20.11 -5.39 16.82
CA THR A 97 -20.03 -5.15 18.27
C THR A 97 -20.60 -3.77 18.66
N LEU A 98 -20.70 -2.85 17.70
CA LEU A 98 -21.25 -1.51 17.89
C LEU A 98 -22.75 -1.38 17.54
N ALA A 99 -23.30 -2.33 16.77
CA ALA A 99 -24.72 -2.41 16.40
C ALA A 99 -25.58 -3.04 17.50
#